data_AF-W4LBY1-F1
#
_entry.id   AF-W4LBY1-F1
#
_cell.length_a   1.000
_cell.length_b   1.000
_cell.length_c   1.000
_cell.angle_alpha   90.00
_cell.angle_beta   90.00
_cell.angle_gamma   90.00
#
_symmetry.space_group_name_H-M   'P 1'
#
loop_
_entity.id
_entity.type
_entity.pdbx_description
1 polymer ?
#
loop_
_entity_poly.entity_id
_entity_poly.type
_entity_poly.pdbx_seq_one_letter_code
_entity_poly.pdbx_strand_id
1 'polypeptide(L)'
;LFYFPITFDGASILEPAIDPPYDAQIEALYHATMDQRVTQGRPSGDSRTGRHLFGHLRTLGANVLAAGSSDWVVFAGPQGYPADEAYFLHDIIHTIHTALTNHPDLDADRFAQWIQQRHAQIQDSTLVYIAHQLDLVGQIP
;
A
#
# COMPACT_ATOMS: atom_id res chain seq x y z
N LEU A 1 -14.51 1.55 23.36
CA LEU A 1 -14.63 1.76 21.90
C LEU A 1 -13.24 1.82 21.30
N PHE A 2 -13.05 1.29 20.11
CA PHE A 2 -11.85 1.42 19.29
C PHE A 2 -12.25 1.76 17.86
N TYR A 3 -11.34 2.42 17.14
CA TYR A 3 -11.46 2.70 15.71
C TYR A 3 -10.08 2.51 15.07
N PHE A 4 -10.03 1.67 14.05
CA PHE A 4 -8.84 1.40 13.26
C PHE A 4 -9.12 1.91 11.84
N PRO A 5 -8.73 3.15 11.51
CA PRO A 5 -8.84 3.68 10.16
C PRO A 5 -7.75 3.11 9.26
N ILE A 6 -8.02 3.02 7.96
CA ILE A 6 -7.01 2.86 6.91
C ILE A 6 -6.15 1.61 7.18
N THR A 7 -6.81 0.51 7.55
CA THR A 7 -6.12 -0.77 7.80
C THR A 7 -5.83 -1.44 6.46
N PHE A 8 -4.55 -1.49 6.08
CA PHE A 8 -4.11 -2.01 4.80
C PHE A 8 -4.52 -3.47 4.59
N ASP A 9 -4.98 -3.81 3.37
CA ASP A 9 -5.48 -5.13 3.04
C ASP A 9 -5.02 -5.65 1.65
N GLY A 10 -3.74 -5.48 1.36
CA GLY A 10 -3.04 -6.36 0.41
C GLY A 10 -3.17 -6.00 -1.06
N ALA A 11 -3.44 -4.73 -1.39
CA ALA A 11 -3.36 -4.24 -2.76
C ALA A 11 -2.74 -2.84 -2.82
N SER A 12 -1.70 -2.72 -3.65
CA SER A 12 -1.01 -1.48 -4.02
C SER A 12 -0.90 -1.41 -5.55
N ILE A 13 -1.97 -0.97 -6.19
CA ILE A 13 -2.14 -1.05 -7.65
C ILE A 13 -1.66 0.25 -8.30
N LEU A 14 -0.85 0.13 -9.36
CA LEU A 14 -0.29 1.24 -10.11
C LEU A 14 -0.63 1.10 -11.60
N GLU A 15 -1.50 1.97 -12.11
CA GLU A 15 -1.91 2.02 -13.53
C GLU A 15 -1.39 3.29 -14.21
N PRO A 16 -1.08 3.26 -15.52
CA PRO A 16 -1.00 2.05 -16.34
C PRO A 16 0.16 1.16 -15.93
N ALA A 17 -0.01 -0.15 -16.10
CA ALA A 17 1.09 -1.11 -15.97
C ALA A 17 2.24 -0.76 -16.93
N ILE A 18 3.48 -0.87 -16.43
CA ILE A 18 4.70 -0.72 -17.23
C ILE A 18 5.05 -2.07 -17.86
N ASP A 19 5.03 -3.12 -17.04
CA ASP A 19 5.35 -4.49 -17.38
C ASP A 19 4.60 -5.37 -16.36
N PRO A 20 3.39 -5.89 -16.69
CA PRO A 20 2.48 -6.45 -15.68
C PRO A 20 3.08 -7.56 -14.80
N PRO A 21 3.87 -8.53 -15.33
CA PRO A 21 4.58 -9.49 -14.49
C PRO A 21 5.58 -8.84 -13.51
N TYR A 22 6.30 -7.80 -13.95
CA TYR A 22 7.30 -7.14 -13.12
C TYR A 22 6.66 -6.20 -12.09
N ASP A 23 5.57 -5.52 -12.47
CA ASP A 23 4.74 -4.73 -11.56
C ASP A 23 4.20 -5.60 -10.42
N ALA A 24 3.67 -6.78 -10.75
CA ALA A 24 3.19 -7.75 -9.75
C ALA A 24 4.33 -8.29 -8.87
N GLN A 25 5.53 -8.49 -9.42
CA GLN A 25 6.70 -8.88 -8.62
C GLN A 25 7.08 -7.79 -7.62
N ILE A 26 7.14 -6.52 -8.05
CA ILE A 26 7.47 -5.38 -7.18
C ILE A 26 6.42 -5.23 -6.07
N GLU A 27 5.13 -5.33 -6.38
CA GLU A 27 4.05 -5.28 -5.39
C GLU A 27 4.22 -6.41 -4.36
N ALA A 28 4.42 -7.64 -4.81
CA ALA A 28 4.58 -8.80 -3.93
C ALA A 28 5.80 -8.65 -2.99
N LEU A 29 6.94 -8.19 -3.52
CA LEU A 29 8.13 -7.94 -2.72
C LEU A 29 7.90 -6.79 -1.73
N TYR A 30 7.23 -5.72 -2.15
CA TYR A 30 6.90 -4.60 -1.27
C TYR A 30 6.01 -5.04 -0.10
N HIS A 31 4.98 -5.85 -0.36
CA HIS A 31 4.11 -6.42 0.67
C HIS A 31 4.88 -7.40 1.60
N ALA A 32 5.81 -8.19 1.06
CA ALA A 32 6.66 -9.06 1.87
C ALA A 32 7.50 -8.26 2.89
N THR A 33 7.93 -7.03 2.57
CA THR A 33 8.59 -6.16 3.55
C THR A 33 7.69 -5.77 4.72
N MET A 34 6.37 -5.71 4.51
CA MET A 34 5.39 -5.47 5.57
C MET A 34 5.24 -6.73 6.43
N ASP A 35 5.09 -7.89 5.81
CA ASP A 35 4.92 -9.18 6.51
C ASP A 35 6.13 -9.53 7.39
N GLN A 36 7.33 -9.20 6.93
CA GLN A 36 8.58 -9.50 7.63
C GLN A 36 8.98 -8.44 8.66
N ARG A 37 8.16 -7.40 8.86
CA ARG A 37 8.49 -6.26 9.71
C ARG A 37 8.61 -6.67 11.18
N VAL A 38 9.77 -6.38 11.77
CA VAL A 38 10.05 -6.61 13.19
C VAL A 38 10.21 -5.29 13.92
N THR A 39 9.44 -5.10 15.00
CA THR A 39 9.51 -3.93 15.88
C THR A 39 9.82 -4.40 17.29
N GLN A 40 10.87 -3.85 17.92
CA GLN A 40 11.31 -4.24 19.27
C GLN A 40 11.49 -5.77 19.43
N GLY A 41 12.03 -6.43 18.40
CA GLY A 41 12.28 -7.88 18.40
C GLY A 41 11.02 -8.75 18.22
N ARG A 42 9.87 -8.17 17.88
CA ARG A 42 8.62 -8.90 17.65
C ARG A 42 8.10 -8.70 16.22
N PRO A 43 7.56 -9.74 15.56
CA PRO A 43 6.80 -9.59 14.33
C PRO A 43 5.67 -8.57 14.53
N SER A 44 5.54 -7.63 13.60
CA SER A 44 4.72 -6.43 13.78
C SER A 44 4.04 -5.93 12.51
N GLY A 45 4.13 -6.67 11.40
CA GLY A 45 3.47 -6.29 10.15
C GLY A 45 2.76 -7.46 9.49
N ASP A 46 1.81 -7.09 8.65
CA ASP A 46 0.94 -7.98 7.90
C ASP A 46 0.33 -7.16 6.76
N SER A 47 0.68 -7.49 5.52
CA SER A 47 0.14 -6.87 4.31
C SER A 47 -1.37 -7.08 4.17
N ARG A 48 -1.98 -7.96 4.98
CA ARG A 48 -3.42 -8.27 5.00
C ARG A 48 -4.02 -8.01 6.39
N THR A 49 -3.49 -7.00 7.08
CA THR A 49 -3.94 -6.60 8.43
C THR A 49 -5.46 -6.43 8.47
N GLY A 50 -6.05 -5.75 7.48
CA GLY A 50 -7.49 -5.45 7.45
C GLY A 50 -8.37 -6.70 7.60
N ARG A 51 -8.19 -7.71 6.73
CA ARG A 51 -8.98 -8.95 6.81
C ARG A 51 -8.65 -9.83 8.02
N HIS A 52 -7.40 -9.83 8.47
CA HIS A 52 -6.99 -10.64 9.63
C HIS A 52 -7.43 -10.03 10.97
N LEU A 53 -7.60 -8.69 11.03
CA LEU A 53 -8.03 -7.98 12.23
C LEU A 53 -9.37 -8.49 12.79
N PHE A 54 -10.31 -8.88 11.93
CA PHE A 54 -11.57 -9.52 12.35
C PHE A 54 -11.33 -10.79 13.18
N GLY A 55 -10.37 -11.63 12.77
CA GLY A 55 -10.01 -12.84 13.48
C GLY A 55 -9.39 -12.56 14.85
N HIS A 56 -8.52 -11.54 14.93
CA HIS A 56 -7.90 -11.11 16.18
C HIS A 56 -8.92 -10.54 17.17
N LEU A 57 -9.79 -9.63 16.71
CA LEU A 57 -10.83 -9.02 17.54
C LEU A 57 -11.81 -10.06 18.09
N ARG A 58 -12.22 -11.03 17.26
CA ARG A 58 -13.07 -12.14 17.70
C ARG A 58 -12.42 -12.98 18.79
N THR A 59 -11.13 -13.29 18.67
CA THR A 59 -10.37 -14.05 19.68
C THR A 59 -10.29 -13.31 21.03
N LEU A 60 -10.27 -11.97 20.99
CA LEU A 60 -10.25 -11.11 22.18
C LEU A 60 -11.65 -10.87 22.80
N GLY A 61 -12.71 -11.43 22.23
CA GLY A 61 -14.09 -11.19 22.67
C GLY A 61 -14.59 -9.77 22.36
N ALA A 62 -13.91 -9.05 21.48
CA ALA A 62 -14.35 -7.74 21.03
C ALA A 62 -15.55 -7.86 20.06
N ASN A 63 -16.43 -6.86 20.12
CA ASN A 63 -17.55 -6.74 19.20
C ASN A 63 -17.22 -5.72 18.10
N VAL A 64 -17.20 -6.16 16.84
CA VAL A 64 -17.09 -5.27 15.68
C VAL A 64 -18.47 -4.68 15.40
N LEU A 65 -18.57 -3.36 15.46
CA LEU A 65 -19.85 -2.64 15.30
C LEU A 65 -20.11 -2.27 13.84
N ALA A 66 -19.06 -1.87 13.11
CA ALA A 66 -19.14 -1.62 11.67
C ALA A 66 -17.75 -1.77 11.04
N ALA A 67 -17.75 -2.09 9.75
CA ALA A 67 -16.57 -2.04 8.90
C ALA A 67 -16.95 -1.56 7.50
N GLY A 68 -16.02 -0.89 6.82
CA GLY A 68 -16.21 -0.38 5.47
C GLY A 68 -14.89 -0.25 4.73
N SER A 69 -14.95 -0.09 3.40
CA SER A 69 -13.76 0.24 2.61
C SER A 69 -13.31 1.67 2.92
N SER A 70 -12.00 1.85 3.00
CA SER A 70 -11.31 3.14 3.03
C SER A 70 -10.26 3.22 1.93
N ASP A 71 -10.60 2.65 0.76
CA ASP A 71 -9.72 2.59 -0.38
C ASP A 71 -9.27 3.99 -0.80
N TRP A 72 -7.99 4.11 -1.11
CA TRP A 72 -7.47 5.29 -1.78
C TRP A 72 -7.59 5.07 -3.28
N VAL A 73 -8.10 6.06 -4.01
CA VAL A 73 -8.10 6.10 -5.47
C VAL A 73 -7.59 7.46 -5.88
N VAL A 74 -6.33 7.51 -6.32
CA VAL A 74 -5.62 8.75 -6.65
C VAL A 74 -5.34 8.76 -8.14
N PHE A 75 -5.89 9.74 -8.84
CA PHE A 75 -5.76 9.91 -10.29
C PHE A 75 -5.81 11.39 -10.66
N ALA A 76 -5.24 11.73 -11.82
CA ALA A 76 -5.32 13.07 -12.36
C ALA A 76 -6.65 13.30 -13.10
N GLY A 77 -7.21 14.50 -12.96
CA GLY A 77 -8.29 14.98 -13.81
C GLY A 77 -7.77 15.67 -15.08
N PRO A 78 -8.66 16.30 -15.89
CA PRO A 78 -8.26 17.01 -17.12
C PRO A 78 -7.25 18.15 -16.91
N GLN A 79 -7.08 18.62 -15.68
CA GLN A 79 -6.14 19.69 -15.31
C GLN A 79 -4.95 19.16 -14.50
N GLY A 80 -4.72 17.84 -14.48
CA GLY A 80 -3.73 17.19 -13.63
C GLY A 80 -4.30 16.76 -12.28
N TYR A 81 -3.40 16.48 -11.33
CA TYR A 81 -3.77 16.21 -9.94
C TYR A 81 -4.34 17.49 -9.27
N PRO A 82 -5.45 17.39 -8.53
CA PRO A 82 -6.21 18.58 -8.10
C PRO A 82 -5.51 19.40 -7.00
N ALA A 83 -4.66 18.78 -6.17
CA ALA A 83 -3.90 19.39 -5.09
C ALA A 83 -2.53 18.67 -4.94
N ASP A 84 -2.15 18.29 -3.71
CA ASP A 84 -0.86 17.67 -3.40
C ASP A 84 -0.81 16.16 -3.73
N GLU A 85 -1.77 15.62 -4.49
CA GLU A 85 -1.77 14.19 -4.82
C GLU A 85 -0.52 13.79 -5.63
N ALA A 86 0.03 14.67 -6.47
CA ALA A 86 1.29 14.41 -7.15
C ALA A 86 2.46 14.21 -6.17
N TYR A 87 2.51 15.03 -5.13
CA TYR A 87 3.49 14.91 -4.05
C TYR A 87 3.29 13.60 -3.28
N PHE A 88 2.05 13.28 -2.93
CA PHE A 88 1.68 12.03 -2.27
C PHE A 88 2.11 10.80 -3.11
N LEU A 89 1.85 10.80 -4.42
CA LEU A 89 2.26 9.71 -5.30
C LEU A 89 3.80 9.57 -5.38
N HIS A 90 4.53 10.69 -5.40
CA HIS A 90 5.98 10.64 -5.34
C HIS A 90 6.48 10.01 -4.04
N ASP A 91 5.82 10.29 -2.91
CA ASP A 91 6.15 9.67 -1.62
C ASP A 91 5.83 8.16 -1.58
N ILE A 92 4.74 7.72 -2.21
CA ILE A 92 4.43 6.29 -2.38
C ILE A 92 5.52 5.58 -3.20
N ILE A 93 5.91 6.13 -4.35
CA ILE A 93 6.98 5.54 -5.19
C ILE A 93 8.32 5.56 -4.45
N HIS A 94 8.62 6.65 -3.71
CA HIS A 94 9.81 6.73 -2.87
C HIS A 94 9.81 5.66 -1.77
N THR A 95 8.67 5.43 -1.12
CA THR A 95 8.53 4.40 -0.08
C THR A 95 8.79 3.00 -0.65
N ILE A 96 8.25 2.67 -1.83
CA ILE A 96 8.52 1.40 -2.52
C ILE A 96 10.01 1.29 -2.86
N HIS A 97 10.60 2.36 -3.41
CA HIS A 97 12.02 2.41 -3.73
C HIS A 97 12.88 2.10 -2.51
N THR A 98 12.68 2.81 -1.40
CA THR A 98 13.45 2.62 -0.17
C THR A 98 13.27 1.22 0.40
N ALA A 99 12.04 0.68 0.39
CA ALA A 99 11.77 -0.65 0.91
C ALA A 99 12.47 -1.77 0.12
N LEU A 100 12.65 -1.57 -1.19
CA LEU A 100 13.20 -2.59 -2.10
C LEU A 100 14.61 -2.28 -2.62
N THR A 101 15.24 -1.22 -2.12
CA THR A 101 16.62 -0.88 -2.48
C THR A 101 17.55 -2.04 -2.12
N ASN A 102 18.37 -2.49 -3.08
CA ASN A 102 19.28 -3.63 -2.94
C ASN A 102 18.58 -4.97 -2.64
N HIS A 103 17.28 -5.11 -2.95
CA HIS A 103 16.59 -6.38 -2.77
C HIS A 103 17.20 -7.47 -3.67
N PRO A 104 17.57 -8.65 -3.14
CA PRO A 104 18.34 -9.67 -3.88
C PRO A 104 17.61 -10.25 -5.10
N ASP A 105 16.28 -10.23 -5.08
CA ASP A 105 15.43 -10.74 -6.18
C ASP A 105 15.15 -9.71 -7.29
N LEU A 106 15.74 -8.52 -7.21
CA LEU A 106 15.59 -7.46 -8.20
C LEU A 106 16.93 -7.15 -8.89
N ASP A 107 16.88 -7.04 -10.21
CA ASP A 107 17.94 -6.40 -10.97
C ASP A 107 17.93 -4.89 -10.67
N ALA A 108 19.06 -4.36 -10.22
CA ALA A 108 19.16 -2.99 -9.71
C ALA A 108 18.90 -1.94 -10.81
N ASP A 109 19.42 -2.15 -12.01
CA ASP A 109 19.27 -1.21 -13.13
C ASP A 109 17.83 -1.21 -13.65
N ARG A 110 17.22 -2.40 -13.78
CA ARG A 110 15.81 -2.53 -14.15
C ARG A 110 14.88 -1.89 -13.12
N PHE A 111 15.16 -2.08 -11.83
CA PHE A 111 14.35 -1.46 -10.77
C PHE A 111 14.50 0.06 -10.76
N ALA A 112 15.71 0.59 -10.95
CA ALA A 112 15.94 2.02 -11.07
C ALA A 112 15.19 2.64 -12.26
N GLN A 113 15.16 1.96 -13.41
CA GLN A 113 14.37 2.38 -14.58
C GLN A 113 12.87 2.38 -14.29
N TRP A 114 12.37 1.35 -13.58
CA TRP A 114 10.98 1.28 -13.16
C TRP A 114 10.60 2.46 -12.25
N ILE A 115 11.43 2.78 -11.26
CA ILE A 115 11.25 3.95 -10.38
C ILE A 115 11.22 5.24 -11.20
N GLN A 116 12.17 5.44 -12.10
CA GLN A 116 12.21 6.62 -12.97
C GLN A 116 10.93 6.74 -13.80
N GLN A 117 10.46 5.64 -14.39
CA GLN A 117 9.25 5.63 -15.20
C GLN A 117 7.99 5.92 -14.36
N ARG A 118 7.90 5.42 -13.12
CA ARG A 118 6.79 5.77 -12.20
C ARG A 118 6.79 7.25 -11.84
N HIS A 119 7.95 7.85 -11.58
CA HIS A 119 8.04 9.31 -11.37
C HIS A 119 7.66 10.10 -12.64
N ALA A 120 8.03 9.63 -13.83
CA ALA A 120 7.62 10.24 -15.09
C ALA A 120 6.08 10.16 -15.30
N GLN A 121 5.46 9.02 -15.00
CA GLN A 121 3.99 8.89 -15.08
C GLN A 121 3.26 9.88 -14.16
N ILE A 122 3.83 10.20 -12.99
CA ILE A 122 3.28 11.24 -12.09
C ILE A 122 3.45 12.63 -12.72
N GLN A 123 4.63 12.95 -13.24
CA GLN A 123 4.89 14.24 -13.89
C GLN A 123 3.96 14.46 -15.11
N ASP A 124 3.69 13.39 -15.85
CA ASP A 124 2.80 13.38 -17.01
C ASP A 124 1.31 13.29 -16.63
N SER A 125 0.97 13.24 -15.33
CA SER A 125 -0.40 13.10 -14.84
C SER A 125 -1.13 11.86 -15.37
N THR A 126 -0.39 10.75 -15.53
CA THR A 126 -0.92 9.47 -16.05
C THR A 126 -0.97 8.36 -15.00
N LEU A 127 -0.28 8.51 -13.87
CA LEU A 127 -0.30 7.50 -12.82
C LEU A 127 -1.65 7.52 -12.06
N VAL A 128 -2.28 6.35 -11.97
CA VAL A 128 -3.38 6.06 -11.07
C VAL A 128 -2.86 5.12 -9.99
N TYR A 129 -3.09 5.46 -8.73
CA TYR A 129 -2.76 4.63 -7.58
C TYR A 129 -4.01 4.21 -6.83
N ILE A 130 -4.13 2.92 -6.53
CA ILE A 130 -5.20 2.37 -5.72
C ILE A 130 -4.60 1.57 -4.56
N ALA A 131 -5.04 1.87 -3.34
CA ALA A 131 -4.69 1.11 -2.15
C ALA A 131 -5.96 0.52 -1.52
N HIS A 132 -6.02 -0.80 -1.35
CA HIS A 132 -7.17 -1.45 -0.70
C HIS A 132 -7.03 -1.46 0.82
N GLN A 133 -8.03 -0.92 1.51
CA GLN A 133 -7.97 -0.68 2.95
C GLN A 133 -9.36 -0.78 3.59
N LEU A 134 -9.39 -1.06 4.88
CA LEU A 134 -10.62 -1.15 5.67
C LEU A 134 -10.59 -0.20 6.86
N ASP A 135 -11.75 0.38 7.16
CA ASP A 135 -12.05 1.06 8.40
C ASP A 135 -12.85 0.13 9.30
N LEU A 136 -12.45 -0.02 10.57
CA LEU A 136 -13.14 -0.87 11.53
C LEU A 136 -13.42 -0.12 12.83
N VAL A 137 -14.67 -0.14 13.29
CA VAL A 137 -15.07 0.39 14.61
C VAL A 137 -15.68 -0.73 15.45
N GLY A 138 -15.34 -0.74 16.74
CA GLY A 138 -15.86 -1.75 17.65
C GLY A 138 -15.69 -1.38 19.12
N GLN A 139 -16.00 -2.33 19.99
CA GLN A 139 -15.85 -2.19 21.42
C GLN A 139 -15.35 -3.48 22.07
N ILE A 140 -14.56 -3.32 23.13
CA ILE A 140 -14.24 -4.41 24.06
C ILE A 140 -15.32 -4.35 25.16
N PRO A 141 -15.83 -5.49 25.64
CA PRO A 141 -16.75 -5.56 26.77
C PRO A 141 -16.24 -4.84 28.03
#